data_AF-A0A0D0A1D1-F1
#
_entry.id   AF-A0A0D0A1D1-F1
#
_cell.length_a   1.000
_cell.length_b   1.000
_cell.length_c   1.000
_cell.angle_alpha   90.00
_cell.angle_beta   90.00
_cell.angle_gamma   90.00
#
_symmetry.space_group_name_H-M   'P 1'
#
loop_
_entity.id
_entity.type
_entity.pdbx_description
1 polymer ?
#
loop_
_entity_poly.entity_id
_entity_poly.type
_entity_poly.pdbx_seq_one_letter_code
_entity_poly.pdbx_strand_id
1 'polypeptide(L)'
;VFAKMLEEFGISEKMLSIMCDNASNNNVMVDDLKALVPTFGGSTSHIRCFLHTVNLVAKSLIREFDVTKKDADRALERGAVLTNDEEEVLNELAELSTNIDCEEIETLSDHERLELQRNIRPIKLVLVKVSIEILQAHL
;
A
#
# COMPACT_ATOMS: atom_id res chain seq x y z
N VAL A 1 11.06 27.84 2.90
CA VAL A 1 11.66 28.01 1.55
C VAL A 1 10.60 28.03 0.46
N PHE A 2 9.73 27.02 0.36
CA PHE A 2 8.70 26.94 -0.69
C PHE A 2 7.71 28.13 -0.72
N ALA A 3 7.08 28.47 0.42
CA ALA A 3 6.15 29.62 0.49
C ALA A 3 6.79 30.95 0.05
N LYS A 4 8.07 31.15 0.38
CA LYS A 4 8.85 32.32 -0.06
C LYS A 4 9.03 32.36 -1.57
N MET A 5 9.22 31.21 -2.22
CA MET A 5 9.25 31.15 -3.69
C MET A 5 7.90 31.57 -4.28
N LEU A 6 6.77 31.09 -3.73
CA LEU A 6 5.45 31.47 -4.23
C LEU A 6 5.24 32.99 -4.19
N GLU A 7 5.75 33.63 -3.13
CA GLU A 7 5.74 35.09 -2.97
C GLU A 7 6.66 35.77 -3.99
N GLU A 8 7.91 35.32 -4.12
CA GLU A 8 8.90 35.84 -5.08
C GLU A 8 8.42 35.76 -6.54
N PHE A 9 7.69 34.69 -6.89
CA PHE A 9 7.10 34.52 -8.21
C PHE A 9 5.72 35.17 -8.38
N GLY A 10 5.15 35.78 -7.33
CA GLY A 10 3.84 36.44 -7.39
C GLY A 10 2.67 35.49 -7.67
N ILE A 11 2.76 34.25 -7.17
CA ILE A 11 1.78 33.17 -7.39
C ILE A 11 1.17 32.60 -6.10
N SER A 12 1.46 33.16 -4.93
CA SER A 12 0.88 32.70 -3.64
C SER A 12 -0.65 32.56 -3.69
N GLU A 13 -1.32 33.55 -4.27
CA GLU A 13 -2.80 33.60 -4.38
C GLU A 13 -3.35 32.76 -5.54
N LYS A 14 -2.49 32.10 -6.31
CA LYS A 14 -2.86 31.28 -7.49
C LYS A 14 -2.69 29.79 -7.23
N MET A 15 -2.31 29.40 -6.01
CA MET A 15 -2.12 28.01 -5.64
C MET A 15 -3.46 27.35 -5.30
N LEU A 16 -3.99 26.56 -6.24
CA LEU A 16 -5.26 25.85 -6.06
C LEU A 16 -5.12 24.53 -5.27
N SER A 17 -4.10 23.74 -5.59
CA SER A 17 -3.87 22.41 -5.00
C SER A 17 -2.40 22.02 -5.04
N ILE A 18 -2.03 21.03 -4.22
CA ILE A 18 -0.71 20.40 -4.25
C ILE A 18 -0.88 18.88 -4.39
N MET A 19 -0.03 18.25 -5.20
CA MET A 19 0.02 16.80 -5.34
C MET A 19 1.33 16.27 -4.76
N CYS A 20 1.24 15.41 -3.74
CA CYS A 20 2.38 14.77 -3.10
C CYS A 20 2.15 13.25 -2.95
N ASP A 21 3.18 12.48 -2.62
CA ASP A 21 3.01 11.06 -2.31
C ASP A 21 2.24 10.84 -0.99
N ASN A 22 1.94 9.59 -0.65
CA ASN A 22 1.12 9.26 0.53
C ASN A 22 1.85 9.39 1.87
N ALA A 23 3.11 9.81 1.90
CA ALA A 23 3.85 9.89 3.14
C ALA A 23 3.15 10.81 4.15
N SER A 24 3.08 10.37 5.41
CA SER A 24 2.43 11.12 6.50
C SER A 24 3.06 12.50 6.71
N ASN A 25 4.35 12.63 6.43
CA ASN A 25 5.09 13.90 6.44
C ASN A 25 4.46 14.96 5.51
N ASN A 26 3.83 14.55 4.40
CA ASN A 26 3.16 15.48 3.50
C ASN A 26 1.88 16.05 4.09
N ASN A 27 1.24 15.35 5.04
CA ASN A 27 0.09 15.90 5.76
C ASN A 27 0.54 17.08 6.63
N VAL A 28 1.62 16.89 7.40
CA VAL A 28 2.20 17.95 8.24
C VAL A 28 2.65 19.13 7.39
N MET A 29 3.34 18.87 6.28
CA MET A 29 3.76 19.92 5.34
C MET A 29 2.55 20.72 4.80
N VAL A 30 1.44 20.06 4.46
CA VAL A 30 0.23 20.74 3.97
C VAL A 30 -0.40 21.64 5.03
N ASP A 31 -0.44 21.19 6.28
CA ASP A 31 -0.97 21.98 7.40
C ASP A 31 -0.09 23.21 7.67
N ASP A 32 1.24 23.04 7.67
CA ASP A 32 2.19 24.14 7.80
C ASP A 32 2.09 25.12 6.62
N LEU A 33 1.92 24.60 5.40
CA LEU A 33 1.82 25.43 4.20
C LEU A 33 0.54 26.28 4.21
N LYS A 34 -0.57 25.76 4.74
CA LYS A 34 -1.80 26.53 4.92
C LYS A 34 -1.60 27.75 5.83
N ALA A 35 -0.78 27.61 6.88
CA ALA A 35 -0.45 28.73 7.76
C ALA A 35 0.39 29.80 7.07
N LEU A 36 1.22 29.41 6.09
CA LEU A 36 2.10 30.31 5.33
C LEU A 36 1.45 30.91 4.08
N VAL A 37 0.48 30.22 3.48
CA VAL A 37 -0.25 30.63 2.28
C VAL A 37 -1.75 30.56 2.58
N PRO A 38 -2.36 31.61 3.16
CA PRO A 38 -3.74 31.57 3.65
C PRO A 38 -4.81 31.29 2.59
N THR A 39 -4.50 31.53 1.32
CA THR A 39 -5.38 31.23 0.18
C THR A 39 -5.36 29.78 -0.27
N PHE A 40 -4.36 29.00 0.14
CA PHE A 40 -4.32 27.57 -0.10
C PHE A 40 -5.31 26.85 0.82
N GLY A 41 -6.13 25.96 0.25
CA GLY A 41 -7.18 25.25 1.00
C GLY A 41 -6.67 24.29 2.08
N GLY A 42 -5.37 24.03 2.15
CA GLY A 42 -4.80 23.04 3.06
C GLY A 42 -5.19 21.63 2.67
N SER A 43 -5.65 20.83 3.63
CA SER A 43 -6.03 19.43 3.42
C SER A 43 -7.11 19.22 2.36
N THR A 44 -8.05 20.15 2.19
CA THR A 44 -9.08 20.05 1.13
C THR A 44 -8.51 20.26 -0.28
N SER A 45 -7.30 20.83 -0.37
CA SER A 45 -6.56 21.10 -1.60
C SER A 45 -5.33 20.18 -1.74
N HIS A 46 -5.21 19.15 -0.89
CA HIS A 46 -4.16 18.16 -0.96
C HIS A 46 -4.62 16.96 -1.79
N ILE A 47 -3.95 16.75 -2.93
CA ILE A 47 -4.17 15.63 -3.83
C ILE A 47 -3.05 14.61 -3.58
N ARG A 48 -3.41 13.32 -3.56
CA ARG A 48 -2.44 12.23 -3.41
C ARG A 48 -1.95 11.78 -4.78
N CYS A 49 -0.69 11.37 -4.87
CA CYS A 49 -0.08 10.93 -6.11
C CYS A 49 -0.73 9.62 -6.59
N PHE A 50 -1.46 9.68 -7.70
CA PHE A 50 -2.15 8.52 -8.28
C PHE A 50 -1.22 7.34 -8.52
N LEU A 51 -0.01 7.60 -9.05
CA LEU A 51 0.97 6.54 -9.30
C LEU A 51 1.40 5.85 -8.01
N HIS A 52 1.57 6.62 -6.94
CA HIS A 52 1.91 6.07 -5.63
C HIS A 52 0.74 5.24 -5.07
N THR A 53 -0.50 5.72 -5.19
CA THR A 53 -1.70 4.95 -4.81
C THR A 53 -1.81 3.63 -5.58
N VAL A 54 -1.59 3.63 -6.90
CA VAL A 54 -1.62 2.40 -7.72
C VAL A 54 -0.51 1.44 -7.29
N ASN A 55 0.70 1.95 -7.02
CA ASN A 55 1.80 1.14 -6.51
C ASN A 55 1.44 0.50 -5.16
N LEU A 56 0.84 1.24 -4.23
CA LEU A 56 0.38 0.69 -2.95
C LEU A 56 -0.73 -0.36 -3.12
N VAL A 57 -1.68 -0.16 -4.03
CA VAL A 57 -2.72 -1.15 -4.34
C VAL A 57 -2.09 -2.43 -4.90
N ALA A 58 -1.19 -2.32 -5.87
CA ALA A 58 -0.50 -3.47 -6.45
C ALA A 58 0.29 -4.22 -5.38
N LYS A 59 1.07 -3.50 -4.56
CA LYS A 59 1.81 -4.04 -3.42
C LYS A 59 0.91 -4.78 -2.43
N SER A 60 -0.22 -4.17 -2.05
CA SER A 60 -1.18 -4.78 -1.12
C SER A 60 -1.78 -6.07 -1.70
N LEU A 61 -2.12 -6.09 -2.98
CA LEU A 61 -2.63 -7.29 -3.67
C LEU A 61 -1.56 -8.39 -3.76
N ILE A 62 -0.31 -8.03 -4.07
CA ILE A 62 0.80 -9.00 -4.11
C ILE A 62 1.03 -9.62 -2.72
N ARG A 63 0.94 -8.83 -1.64
CA ARG A 63 1.06 -9.34 -0.26
C ARG A 63 -0.03 -10.36 0.10
N GLU A 64 -1.16 -10.36 -0.57
CA GLU A 64 -2.21 -11.37 -0.33
C GLU A 64 -1.87 -12.75 -0.91
N PHE A 65 -0.91 -12.82 -1.82
CA PHE A 65 -0.33 -14.08 -2.28
C PHE A 65 0.88 -14.51 -1.44
N ASP A 66 1.35 -13.63 -0.55
CA ASP A 66 2.47 -13.89 0.32
C ASP A 66 2.01 -14.81 1.46
N VAL A 67 2.09 -16.13 1.23
CA VAL A 67 1.92 -17.12 2.29
C VAL A 67 3.09 -16.92 3.24
N THR A 68 2.84 -16.36 4.42
CA THR A 68 3.93 -16.15 5.39
C THR A 68 4.64 -17.48 5.63
N LYS A 69 5.97 -17.46 5.81
CA LYS A 69 6.74 -18.68 6.09
C LYS A 69 6.12 -19.51 7.23
N LYS A 70 5.51 -18.85 8.22
CA LYS A 70 4.72 -19.48 9.29
C LYS A 70 3.44 -20.17 8.84
N ASP A 71 2.73 -19.64 7.85
CA ASP A 71 1.53 -20.25 7.30
C ASP A 71 1.84 -21.35 6.29
N ALA A 72 2.97 -21.24 5.58
CA ALA A 72 3.56 -22.31 4.79
C ALA A 72 4.05 -23.46 5.69
N ASP A 73 4.79 -23.16 6.77
CA ASP A 73 5.23 -24.14 7.79
C ASP A 73 4.03 -24.85 8.43
N ARG A 74 2.93 -24.13 8.71
CA ARG A 74 1.69 -24.71 9.27
C ARG A 74 0.91 -25.55 8.26
N ALA A 75 1.04 -25.27 6.96
CA ALA A 75 0.50 -26.08 5.87
C ALA A 75 1.36 -27.33 5.63
N LEU A 76 2.69 -27.20 5.75
CA LEU A 76 3.67 -28.28 5.67
C LEU A 76 3.53 -29.26 6.86
N GLU A 77 3.32 -28.76 8.08
CA GLU A 77 2.99 -29.58 9.26
C GLU A 77 1.64 -30.32 9.11
N ARG A 78 0.73 -29.81 8.26
CA ARG A 78 -0.53 -30.49 7.89
C ARG A 78 -0.37 -31.49 6.73
N GLY A 79 0.85 -31.72 6.26
CA GLY A 79 1.18 -32.74 5.26
C GLY A 79 1.07 -32.29 3.81
N ALA A 80 1.02 -30.98 3.53
CA ALA A 80 1.15 -30.48 2.17
C ALA A 80 2.62 -30.62 1.74
N VAL A 81 2.94 -31.58 0.87
CA VAL A 81 4.25 -31.67 0.22
C VAL A 81 4.27 -30.60 -0.86
N LEU A 82 5.07 -29.55 -0.67
CA LEU A 82 5.35 -28.58 -1.71
C LEU A 82 6.43 -29.13 -2.64
N THR A 83 6.29 -28.91 -3.94
CA THR A 83 7.34 -29.21 -4.91
C THR A 83 8.44 -28.13 -4.86
N ASN A 84 9.64 -28.44 -5.35
CA ASN A 84 10.75 -27.48 -5.36
C ASN A 84 10.39 -26.18 -6.10
N ASP A 85 9.57 -26.28 -7.16
CA ASP A 85 9.13 -25.12 -7.95
C ASP A 85 8.16 -24.23 -7.16
N GLU A 86 7.34 -24.82 -6.29
CA GLU A 86 6.40 -24.09 -5.42
C GLU A 86 7.11 -23.36 -4.29
N GLU A 87 8.17 -23.96 -3.74
CA GLU A 87 9.01 -23.33 -2.72
C GLU A 87 9.82 -22.15 -3.29
N GLU A 88 10.29 -22.23 -4.54
CA GLU A 88 10.97 -21.14 -5.23
C GLU A 88 10.03 -19.94 -5.47
N VAL A 89 8.82 -20.18 -5.99
CA VAL A 89 7.80 -19.13 -6.19
C VAL A 89 7.42 -18.46 -4.87
N LEU A 90 7.24 -19.24 -3.79
CA LEU A 90 6.93 -18.70 -2.46
C LEU A 90 8.06 -17.82 -1.90
N ASN A 91 9.32 -18.20 -2.14
CA ASN A 91 10.47 -17.39 -1.71
C ASN A 91 10.58 -16.08 -2.51
N GLU A 92 10.36 -16.10 -3.84
CA GLU A 92 10.33 -14.88 -4.65
C GLU A 92 9.21 -13.93 -4.21
N LEU A 93 8.02 -14.47 -3.89
CA LEU A 93 6.91 -13.67 -3.36
C LEU A 93 7.24 -13.05 -1.99
N ALA A 94 7.89 -13.80 -1.10
CA ALA A 94 8.31 -13.30 0.20
C ALA A 94 9.38 -12.20 0.09
N GLU A 95 10.33 -12.34 -0.84
CA GLU A 95 11.33 -11.30 -1.12
C GLU A 95 10.71 -10.03 -1.71
N LEU A 96 9.73 -10.17 -2.61
CA LEU A 96 8.97 -9.04 -3.14
C LEU A 96 8.16 -8.32 -2.05
N SER A 97 7.67 -9.06 -1.05
CA SER A 97 6.87 -8.55 0.06
C SER A 97 7.69 -7.79 1.12
N THR A 98 8.90 -8.25 1.44
CA THR A 98 9.76 -7.58 2.44
C THR A 98 10.21 -6.18 2.04
N ASN A 99 10.17 -5.85 0.74
CA ASN A 99 10.50 -4.52 0.20
C ASN A 99 9.29 -3.57 0.11
N ILE A 100 8.13 -4.01 0.61
CA ILE A 100 6.90 -3.24 0.56
C ILE A 100 6.81 -2.34 1.80
N ASP A 101 7.36 -1.13 1.67
CA ASP A 101 7.04 -0.05 2.61
C ASP A 101 5.55 0.28 2.48
N CYS A 102 4.81 0.03 3.55
CA CYS A 102 3.35 0.11 3.62
C CYS A 102 2.94 1.09 4.72
N GLU A 103 3.68 2.20 4.86
CA GLU A 103 3.46 3.26 5.85
C GLU A 103 1.96 3.62 5.99
N GLU A 104 1.21 3.60 4.89
CA GLU A 104 -0.20 3.95 4.91
C GLU A 104 -1.11 2.86 5.52
N ILE A 105 -0.82 1.57 5.28
CA ILE A 105 -1.50 0.46 5.99
C ILE A 105 -1.17 0.55 7.49
N GLU A 106 0.04 0.97 7.84
CA GLU A 106 0.45 1.15 9.23
C GLU A 106 -0.32 2.28 9.92
N THR A 107 -0.72 3.32 9.19
CA THR A 107 -1.52 4.44 9.74
C THR A 107 -3.04 4.18 9.80
N LEU A 108 -3.55 3.08 9.23
CA LEU A 108 -4.97 2.75 9.33
C LEU A 108 -5.39 2.50 10.78
N SER A 109 -6.53 3.06 11.20
CA SER A 109 -7.15 2.72 12.47
C SER A 109 -7.60 1.25 12.50
N ASP A 110 -7.75 0.68 13.70
CA ASP A 110 -8.21 -0.71 13.85
C ASP A 110 -9.53 -0.98 13.13
N HIS A 111 -10.44 0.01 13.13
CA HIS A 111 -11.71 -0.09 12.42
C HIS A 111 -11.51 -0.16 10.90
N GLU A 112 -10.71 0.74 10.34
CA GLU A 112 -10.43 0.76 8.89
C GLU A 112 -9.68 -0.49 8.44
N ARG A 113 -8.79 -1.02 9.28
CA ARG A 113 -8.10 -2.30 9.04
C ARG A 113 -9.09 -3.45 8.99
N LEU A 114 -10.04 -3.52 9.94
CA LEU A 114 -11.06 -4.56 9.98
C LEU A 114 -12.00 -4.48 8.78
N GLU A 115 -12.41 -3.27 8.39
CA GLU A 115 -13.26 -3.06 7.22
C GLU A 115 -12.54 -3.44 5.93
N LEU A 116 -11.28 -3.04 5.78
CA LEU A 116 -10.44 -3.43 4.66
C LEU A 116 -10.30 -4.96 4.60
N GLN A 117 -9.98 -5.62 5.72
CA GLN A 117 -9.90 -7.09 5.80
C GLN A 117 -11.21 -7.77 5.39
N ARG A 118 -12.36 -7.24 5.83
CA ARG A 118 -13.67 -7.74 5.44
C ARG A 118 -13.89 -7.62 3.94
N ASN A 119 -13.56 -6.48 3.36
CA ASN A 119 -13.78 -6.18 1.95
C ASN A 119 -12.86 -7.00 1.03
N ILE A 120 -11.62 -7.27 1.44
CA ILE A 120 -10.67 -8.08 0.64
C ILE A 120 -10.83 -9.59 0.87
N ARG A 121 -11.56 -10.04 1.91
CA ARG A 121 -11.76 -11.46 2.24
C ARG A 121 -12.24 -12.31 1.05
N PRO A 122 -13.19 -11.89 0.21
CA PRO A 122 -13.60 -12.67 -0.97
C PRO A 122 -12.45 -12.88 -1.95
N ILE A 123 -11.62 -11.84 -2.14
CA ILE A 123 -10.43 -11.90 -3.01
C ILE A 123 -9.45 -12.91 -2.40
N LYS A 124 -9.12 -12.81 -1.10
CA LYS A 124 -8.25 -13.78 -0.41
C LYS A 124 -8.69 -15.23 -0.63
N LEU A 125 -9.99 -15.52 -0.52
CA LEU A 125 -10.54 -16.87 -0.71
C LEU A 125 -10.41 -17.36 -2.15
N VAL A 126 -10.61 -16.49 -3.14
CA VAL A 126 -10.40 -16.81 -4.56
C VAL A 126 -8.93 -17.06 -4.83
N LEU A 127 -8.03 -16.24 -4.29
CA LEU A 127 -6.59 -16.41 -4.47
C LEU A 127 -6.10 -17.73 -3.89
N VAL A 128 -6.50 -18.07 -2.65
CA VAL A 128 -6.18 -19.37 -2.03
C VAL A 128 -6.70 -20.53 -2.90
N LYS A 129 -7.92 -20.42 -3.43
CA LYS A 129 -8.49 -21.44 -4.30
C LYS A 129 -7.71 -21.61 -5.61
N VAL A 130 -7.35 -20.50 -6.27
CA VAL A 130 -6.55 -20.51 -7.50
C VAL A 130 -5.16 -21.07 -7.23
N SER A 131 -4.52 -20.70 -6.13
CA SER A 131 -3.24 -21.28 -5.73
C SER A 131 -3.37 -22.79 -5.56
N ILE A 132 -4.36 -23.29 -4.82
CA ILE A 132 -4.57 -24.74 -4.66
C ILE A 132 -4.80 -25.45 -6.00
N GLU A 133 -5.61 -24.86 -6.88
CA GLU A 133 -5.88 -25.44 -8.21
C GLU A 133 -4.65 -25.47 -9.12
N ILE A 134 -3.77 -24.45 -9.04
CA ILE A 134 -2.50 -24.42 -9.78
C ILE A 134 -1.55 -25.51 -9.28
N LEU A 135 -1.40 -25.67 -7.96
CA LEU A 135 -0.57 -26.72 -7.33
C LEU A 135 -1.08 -28.12 -7.73
N GLN A 136 -2.40 -28.31 -7.76
CA GLN A 136 -3.02 -29.59 -8.15
C GLN A 136 -2.92 -29.90 -9.64
N ALA A 137 -2.77 -28.89 -10.51
CA ALA A 137 -2.65 -29.08 -11.96
C ALA A 137 -1.23 -29.46 -12.42
N HIS A 138 -0.23 -29.36 -11.54
CA HIS A 138 1.17 -29.68 -11.83
C HIS A 138 1.64 -31.01 -11.20
N LEU A 139 0.70 -31.79 -10.61
CA LEU A 139 0.87 -33.18 -10.14
C LEU A 139 0.24 -34.17 -11.15
#